data_AF-A0A2P2C364-F1
#
_entry.id   AF-A0A2P2C364-F1
#
_cell.length_a   1.000
_cell.length_b   1.000
_cell.length_c   1.000
_cell.angle_alpha   90.00
_cell.angle_beta   90.00
_cell.angle_gamma   90.00
#
_symmetry.space_group_name_H-M   'P 1'
#
loop_
_entity.id
_entity.type
_entity.pdbx_description
1 polymer ?
#
loop_
_entity_poly.entity_id
_entity_poly.type
_entity_poly.pdbx_seq_one_letter_code
_entity_poly.pdbx_strand_id
1 'polypeptide(L)'
;MGGVTTTFYDEIGGAETIRTIVHRFYEGVATDEVLRPMYPEEDLGPAEERFALFLVQYWGGPTTYSDTRGHPRLRMRHAPFEVTPAAAQRWLVHFRAGLDAAELTPEQDARFWDYVTHAAQFMVNTME
;
A
#
# COMPACT_ATOMS: atom_id res chain seq x y z
N MET A 1 -4.16 -11.29 -33.67
CA MET A 1 -5.01 -11.16 -32.47
C MET A 1 -4.08 -11.09 -31.28
N GLY A 2 -3.80 -9.89 -30.78
CA GLY A 2 -2.96 -9.73 -29.59
C GLY A 2 -3.80 -10.10 -28.38
N GLY A 3 -3.47 -11.22 -27.72
CA GLY A 3 -4.12 -11.59 -26.47
C GLY A 3 -3.89 -10.47 -25.46
N VAL A 4 -4.96 -9.95 -24.88
CA VAL A 4 -4.85 -9.03 -23.74
C VAL A 4 -4.26 -9.87 -22.61
N THR A 5 -3.01 -9.59 -22.24
CA THR A 5 -2.44 -10.16 -21.02
C THR A 5 -3.19 -9.53 -19.85
N THR A 6 -4.02 -10.31 -19.17
CA THR A 6 -4.69 -9.89 -17.94
C THR A 6 -3.63 -9.47 -16.92
N THR A 7 -3.77 -8.27 -16.37
CA THR A 7 -2.85 -7.79 -15.32
C THR A 7 -3.27 -8.34 -13.97
N PHE A 8 -2.38 -8.34 -12.98
CA PHE A 8 -2.77 -8.71 -11.62
C PHE A 8 -3.86 -7.78 -11.07
N TYR A 9 -3.83 -6.50 -11.45
CA TYR A 9 -4.89 -5.54 -11.16
C TYR A 9 -6.25 -6.05 -11.66
N ASP A 10 -6.34 -6.53 -12.90
CA ASP A 10 -7.59 -7.08 -13.45
C ASP A 10 -8.02 -8.38 -12.72
N GLU A 11 -7.06 -9.25 -12.38
CA GLU A 11 -7.31 -10.53 -11.69
C GLU A 11 -7.94 -10.36 -10.31
N ILE A 12 -7.56 -9.32 -9.56
CA ILE A 12 -8.06 -9.08 -8.20
C ILE A 12 -9.35 -8.25 -8.16
N GLY A 13 -9.95 -7.88 -9.30
CA GLY A 13 -11.14 -7.03 -9.34
C GLY A 13 -10.85 -5.52 -9.43
N GLY A 14 -9.61 -5.13 -9.73
CA GLY A 14 -9.24 -3.77 -10.05
C GLY A 14 -9.23 -2.81 -8.87
N ALA A 15 -9.60 -1.55 -9.14
CA ALA A 15 -9.45 -0.44 -8.21
C ALA A 15 -10.34 -0.57 -6.97
N GLU A 16 -11.51 -1.21 -7.08
CA GLU A 16 -12.42 -1.40 -5.94
C GLU A 16 -11.76 -2.25 -4.86
N THR A 17 -11.16 -3.38 -5.23
CA THR A 17 -10.42 -4.25 -4.31
C THR A 17 -9.25 -3.53 -3.65
N ILE A 18 -8.45 -2.79 -4.43
CA ILE A 18 -7.32 -2.02 -3.88
C ILE A 18 -7.82 -0.96 -2.90
N ARG A 19 -8.91 -0.27 -3.21
CA ARG A 19 -9.51 0.72 -2.32
C ARG A 19 -10.00 0.07 -1.03
N THR A 20 -10.64 -1.10 -1.08
CA THR A 20 -11.03 -1.85 0.13
C THR A 20 -9.84 -2.17 1.01
N ILE A 21 -8.75 -2.70 0.43
CA ILE A 21 -7.51 -3.02 1.17
C ILE A 21 -6.96 -1.77 1.85
N VAL A 22 -6.80 -0.69 1.07
CA VAL A 22 -6.15 0.54 1.54
C VAL A 22 -7.02 1.28 2.55
N HIS A 23 -8.33 1.31 2.37
CA HIS A 23 -9.27 1.89 3.32
C HIS A 23 -9.17 1.18 4.68
N ARG A 24 -9.26 -0.15 4.68
CA ARG A 24 -9.14 -0.95 5.90
C ARG A 24 -7.77 -0.81 6.56
N PHE A 25 -6.70 -0.70 5.77
CA PHE A 25 -5.36 -0.38 6.26
C PHE A 25 -5.33 0.97 7.00
N TYR A 26 -5.93 2.02 6.43
CA TYR A 26 -5.92 3.36 7.04
C TYR A 26 -6.85 3.48 8.26
N GLU A 27 -7.95 2.71 8.34
CA GLU A 27 -8.72 2.57 9.59
C GLU A 27 -7.83 2.07 10.75
N GLY A 28 -6.97 1.08 10.46
CA GLY A 28 -6.02 0.55 11.43
C GLY A 28 -4.95 1.58 11.81
N VAL A 29 -4.32 2.21 10.81
CA VAL A 29 -3.31 3.26 11.01
C VAL A 29 -3.86 4.44 11.84
N ALA A 30 -5.13 4.80 11.66
CA ALA A 30 -5.76 5.91 12.39
C ALA A 30 -5.74 5.72 13.91
N THR A 31 -5.70 4.47 14.38
CA THR A 31 -5.73 4.10 15.80
C THR A 31 -4.39 3.58 16.32
N ASP A 32 -3.38 3.49 15.46
CA ASP A 32 -2.07 2.96 15.80
C ASP A 32 -1.15 4.03 16.40
N GLU A 33 -0.76 3.86 17.66
CA GLU A 33 0.07 4.83 18.39
C GLU A 33 1.48 5.08 17.79
N VAL A 34 2.01 4.15 16.99
CA VAL A 34 3.33 4.26 16.36
C VAL A 34 3.23 4.87 14.98
N LEU A 35 2.24 4.45 14.19
CA LEU A 35 2.08 4.90 12.81
C LEU A 35 1.35 6.23 12.73
N ARG A 36 0.31 6.46 13.55
CA ARG A 36 -0.50 7.68 13.50
C ARG A 36 0.33 8.97 13.61
N PRO A 37 1.33 9.08 14.51
CA PRO A 37 2.18 10.27 14.61
C PRO A 37 3.02 10.57 13.36
N MET A 38 3.25 9.59 12.49
CA MET A 38 3.97 9.79 11.22
C MET A 38 3.15 10.58 10.19
N TYR A 39 1.84 10.73 10.41
CA TYR A 39 0.94 11.48 9.55
C TYR A 39 0.62 12.84 10.18
N PRO A 40 1.21 13.95 9.70
CA PRO A 40 1.04 15.27 10.31
C PRO A 40 -0.38 15.84 10.11
N GLU A 41 -1.09 15.37 9.09
CA GLU A 41 -2.47 15.77 8.81
C GLU A 41 -3.44 15.01 9.74
N GLU A 42 -4.47 15.69 10.24
CA GLU A 42 -5.56 15.05 10.98
C GLU A 42 -6.34 14.08 10.09
N ASP A 43 -6.59 14.50 8.84
CA ASP A 43 -7.24 13.73 7.79
C ASP A 43 -6.24 12.84 7.06
N LEU A 44 -6.50 11.53 7.05
CA LEU A 44 -5.70 10.54 6.34
C LEU A 44 -6.17 10.31 4.89
N GLY A 45 -7.33 10.85 4.49
CA GLY A 45 -7.93 10.64 3.17
C GLY A 45 -6.99 10.97 2.00
N PRO A 46 -6.25 12.09 2.02
CA PRO A 46 -5.27 12.37 0.97
C PRO A 46 -4.09 11.39 0.94
N ALA A 47 -3.68 10.82 2.08
CA ALA A 47 -2.65 9.78 2.12
C ALA A 47 -3.19 8.45 1.59
N GLU A 48 -4.41 8.09 1.98
CA GLU A 48 -5.19 6.95 1.49
C GLU A 48 -5.31 6.94 -0.03
N GLU A 49 -5.79 8.03 -0.62
CA GLU A 49 -5.94 8.12 -2.08
C GLU A 49 -4.60 7.96 -2.79
N ARG A 50 -3.53 8.60 -2.30
CA ARG A 50 -2.19 8.48 -2.91
C ARG A 50 -1.67 7.05 -2.84
N PHE A 51 -1.96 6.32 -1.76
CA PHE A 51 -1.53 4.94 -1.62
C PHE A 51 -2.32 3.99 -2.51
N ALA A 52 -3.65 4.18 -2.60
CA ALA A 52 -4.50 3.44 -3.53
C ALA A 52 -4.05 3.64 -4.98
N LEU A 53 -3.85 4.89 -5.42
CA LEU A 53 -3.38 5.19 -6.78
C LEU A 53 -2.01 4.55 -7.07
N PHE A 54 -1.11 4.54 -6.08
CA PHE A 54 0.19 3.88 -6.22
C PHE A 54 0.03 2.38 -6.47
N LEU A 55 -0.78 1.67 -5.67
CA LEU A 55 -1.00 0.23 -5.80
C LEU A 55 -1.75 -0.12 -7.10
N VAL A 56 -2.73 0.70 -7.49
CA VAL A 56 -3.42 0.58 -8.78
C VAL A 56 -2.40 0.58 -9.92
N GLN A 57 -1.53 1.59 -9.95
CA GLN A 57 -0.49 1.67 -10.97
C GLN A 57 0.49 0.50 -10.88
N TYR A 58 0.93 0.14 -9.67
CA TYR A 58 1.92 -0.91 -9.44
C TYR A 58 1.47 -2.27 -10.00
N TRP A 59 0.18 -2.60 -9.85
CA TRP A 59 -0.36 -3.89 -10.29
C TRP A 59 -0.83 -3.93 -11.75
N GLY A 60 -0.62 -2.86 -12.51
CA GLY A 60 -0.91 -2.79 -13.94
C GLY A 60 -2.17 -2.01 -14.32
N GLY A 61 -2.80 -1.33 -13.36
CA GLY A 61 -3.89 -0.38 -13.62
C GLY A 61 -3.42 0.97 -14.17
N PRO A 62 -4.31 1.98 -14.21
CA PRO A 62 -3.99 3.32 -14.70
C PRO A 62 -2.78 3.99 -14.04
N THR A 63 -2.05 4.82 -14.79
CA THR A 63 -0.82 5.52 -14.38
C THR A 63 -1.05 6.81 -13.58
N THR A 64 -2.26 7.02 -13.08
CA THR A 64 -2.72 8.28 -12.46
C THR A 64 -1.79 8.75 -11.33
N TYR A 65 -1.20 7.83 -10.56
CA TYR A 65 -0.21 8.21 -9.54
C TYR A 65 0.99 8.94 -10.15
N SER A 66 1.61 8.41 -11.19
CA SER A 66 2.77 9.04 -11.83
C SER A 66 2.38 10.28 -12.61
N ASP A 67 1.20 10.29 -13.24
CA ASP A 67 0.72 11.46 -13.98
C ASP A 67 0.48 12.67 -13.07
N THR A 68 0.07 12.44 -11.83
CA THR A 68 -0.23 13.50 -10.85
C THR A 68 0.90 13.80 -9.87
N ARG A 69 1.79 12.83 -9.62
CA ARG A 69 2.85 12.93 -8.59
C ARG A 69 4.25 12.75 -9.14
N GLY A 70 4.41 12.43 -10.41
CA GLY A 70 5.69 12.02 -10.99
C GLY A 70 6.19 10.68 -10.45
N HIS A 71 7.46 10.38 -10.75
CA HIS A 71 8.09 9.10 -10.39
C HIS A 71 7.96 8.77 -8.87
N PRO A 72 7.62 7.52 -8.48
CA PRO A 72 7.33 7.18 -7.09
C PRO A 72 8.42 7.52 -6.08
N ARG A 73 9.69 7.23 -6.40
CA ARG A 73 10.87 7.53 -5.55
C ARG A 73 10.60 7.22 -4.07
N LEU A 74 10.09 6.02 -3.78
CA LEU A 74 9.52 5.67 -2.47
C LEU A 74 10.47 5.97 -1.31
N ARG A 75 11.75 5.55 -1.40
CA ARG A 75 12.74 5.84 -0.35
C ARG A 75 12.92 7.33 -0.08
N MET A 76 12.94 8.17 -1.13
CA MET A 76 13.04 9.62 -0.97
C MET A 76 11.80 10.19 -0.26
N ARG A 77 10.61 9.64 -0.54
CA ARG A 77 9.35 10.06 0.10
C ARG A 77 9.20 9.54 1.53
N HIS A 78 9.85 8.43 1.87
CA HIS A 78 9.85 7.86 3.23
C HIS A 78 11.02 8.38 4.10
N ALA A 79 12.07 8.96 3.50
CA ALA A 79 13.23 9.51 4.21
C ALA A 79 12.92 10.55 5.32
N PRO A 80 11.87 11.39 5.21
CA PRO A 80 11.53 12.32 6.29
C PRO A 80 10.93 11.67 7.56
N PHE A 81 10.57 10.39 7.51
CA PHE A 81 9.94 9.67 8.63
C PHE A 81 10.89 8.64 9.22
N GLU A 82 10.80 8.40 10.51
CA GLU A 82 11.54 7.35 11.21
C GLU A 82 10.84 6.01 11.01
N VAL A 83 11.18 5.30 9.93
CA VAL A 83 10.63 3.99 9.62
C VAL A 83 11.53 2.93 10.27
N THR A 84 11.16 2.55 11.49
CA THR A 84 11.84 1.51 12.27
C THR A 84 11.37 0.10 11.88
N PRO A 85 12.10 -0.98 12.24
CA PRO A 85 11.61 -2.34 12.07
C PRO A 85 10.26 -2.56 12.80
N ALA A 86 10.08 -1.96 13.97
CA ALA A 86 8.83 -2.04 14.71
C ALA A 86 7.68 -1.34 13.98
N ALA A 87 7.91 -0.16 13.41
CA ALA A 87 6.93 0.54 12.58
C ALA A 87 6.56 -0.27 11.33
N ALA A 88 7.54 -0.86 10.64
CA ALA A 88 7.29 -1.71 9.48
C ALA A 88 6.43 -2.93 9.84
N GLN A 89 6.64 -3.55 10.99
CA GLN A 89 5.82 -4.68 11.45
C GLN A 89 4.39 -4.23 11.79
N ARG A 90 4.20 -3.09 12.46
CA ARG A 90 2.86 -2.55 12.73
C ARG A 90 2.14 -2.19 11.43
N TRP A 91 2.86 -1.64 10.46
CA TRP A 91 2.34 -1.37 9.12
C TRP A 91 1.84 -2.66 8.44
N LEU A 92 2.63 -3.74 8.52
CA LEU A 92 2.27 -5.04 7.95
C LEU A 92 1.05 -5.67 8.63
N VAL A 93 0.85 -5.46 9.94
CA VAL A 93 -0.37 -5.90 10.65
C VAL A 93 -1.62 -5.25 10.05
N HIS A 94 -1.60 -3.94 9.84
CA HIS A 94 -2.75 -3.23 9.24
C HIS A 94 -2.93 -3.61 7.78
N PHE A 95 -1.85 -3.86 7.04
CA PHE A 95 -1.95 -4.27 5.65
C PHE A 95 -2.54 -5.69 5.52
N ARG A 96 -2.16 -6.60 6.42
CA ARG A 96 -2.75 -7.95 6.52
C ARG A 96 -4.26 -7.88 6.74
N ALA A 97 -4.72 -7.02 7.65
CA ALA A 97 -6.14 -6.81 7.89
C ALA A 97 -6.87 -6.26 6.64
N GLY A 98 -6.20 -5.45 5.83
CA GLY A 98 -6.72 -4.99 4.54
C GLY A 98 -6.86 -6.12 3.51
N LEU A 99 -5.87 -7.01 3.42
CA LEU A 99 -5.95 -8.20 2.55
C LEU A 99 -7.05 -9.17 3.00
N ASP A 100 -7.21 -9.37 4.31
CA ASP A 100 -8.28 -10.22 4.87
C ASP A 100 -9.68 -9.70 4.50
N ALA A 101 -9.84 -8.37 4.37
CA ALA A 101 -11.10 -7.74 3.96
C ALA A 101 -11.37 -7.81 2.45
N ALA A 102 -10.38 -8.14 1.64
CA ALA A 102 -10.46 -8.13 0.19
C ALA A 102 -10.91 -9.47 -0.43
N GLU A 103 -11.07 -10.51 0.39
CA GLU A 103 -11.57 -11.84 -0.01
C GLU A 103 -10.85 -12.44 -1.24
N LEU A 104 -9.54 -12.20 -1.34
CA LEU A 104 -8.70 -12.70 -2.43
C LEU A 104 -8.58 -14.23 -2.41
N THR A 105 -8.25 -14.83 -3.57
CA THR A 105 -7.82 -16.23 -3.55
C THR A 105 -6.50 -16.38 -2.80
N PRO A 106 -6.18 -17.56 -2.24
CA PRO A 106 -4.91 -17.76 -1.51
C PRO A 106 -3.66 -17.41 -2.33
N GLU A 107 -3.70 -17.63 -3.65
CA GLU A 107 -2.58 -17.33 -4.56
C GLU A 107 -2.44 -15.82 -4.80
N GLN A 108 -3.56 -15.10 -4.96
CA GLN A 108 -3.57 -13.65 -5.10
C GLN A 108 -3.10 -12.98 -3.82
N ASP A 109 -3.61 -13.46 -2.68
CA ASP A 109 -3.24 -13.00 -1.36
C ASP A 109 -1.73 -13.14 -1.10
N ALA A 110 -1.18 -14.34 -1.32
CA ALA A 110 0.24 -14.61 -1.13
C ALA A 110 1.11 -13.71 -2.03
N ARG A 111 0.74 -13.54 -3.30
CA ARG A 111 1.48 -12.67 -4.23
C ARG A 111 1.48 -11.20 -3.78
N PHE A 112 0.35 -10.70 -3.29
CA PHE A 112 0.27 -9.34 -2.77
C PHE A 112 1.09 -9.21 -1.49
N TRP A 113 0.92 -10.16 -0.56
CA TRP A 113 1.62 -10.21 0.71
C TRP A 113 3.15 -10.24 0.57
N ASP A 114 3.65 -11.04 -0.37
CA ASP A 114 5.08 -11.10 -0.69
C ASP A 114 5.60 -9.73 -1.12
N TYR A 115 4.90 -9.04 -2.03
CA TYR A 115 5.30 -7.72 -2.47
C TYR A 115 5.38 -6.72 -1.30
N VAL A 116 4.32 -6.62 -0.50
CA VAL A 116 4.24 -5.60 0.55
C VAL A 116 5.20 -5.88 1.70
N THR A 117 5.48 -7.15 2.00
CA THR A 117 6.49 -7.54 2.99
C THR A 117 7.88 -7.09 2.55
N HIS A 118 8.26 -7.34 1.29
CA HIS A 118 9.53 -6.86 0.75
C HIS A 118 9.58 -5.33 0.72
N ALA A 119 8.49 -4.68 0.31
CA ALA A 119 8.41 -3.21 0.25
C ALA A 119 8.56 -2.57 1.63
N ALA A 120 7.87 -3.08 2.66
CA ALA A 120 7.95 -2.58 4.03
C ALA A 120 9.38 -2.69 4.59
N GLN A 121 10.03 -3.84 4.39
CA GLN A 121 11.44 -4.04 4.78
C GLN A 121 12.37 -3.07 4.04
N PHE A 122 12.14 -2.85 2.75
CA PHE A 122 12.96 -1.94 1.94
C PHE A 122 12.81 -0.46 2.34
N MET A 123 11.70 -0.09 2.98
CA MET A 123 11.45 1.28 3.47
C MET A 123 12.09 1.58 4.83
N VAL A 124 12.51 0.57 5.59
CA VAL A 124 13.18 0.77 6.89
C VAL A 124 14.42 1.64 6.70
N ASN A 125 14.52 2.72 7.47
CA ASN A 125 15.58 3.71 7.39
C ASN A 125 16.18 4.11 8.75
N THR A 126 15.58 3.67 9.86
CA THR A 126 16.04 3.88 11.24
C THR A 126 16.11 2.53 11.94
N MET A 127 17.18 2.25 12.71
CA MET A 127 17.39 0.93 13.34
C MET A 127 16.95 0.86 14.81
N GLU A 128 16.57 1.99 15.39
CA GLU A 128 16.16 2.18 16.80
C GLU A 128 14.69 2.62 16.88
#